data_AF-A0A5C9BAW9-F1
#
_entry.id   AF-A0A5C9BAW9-F1
#
_cell.length_a   1.000
_cell.length_b   1.000
_cell.length_c   1.000
_cell.angle_alpha   90.00
_cell.angle_beta   90.00
_cell.angle_gamma   90.00
#
_symmetry.space_group_name_H-M   'P 1'
#
loop_
_entity.id
_entity.type
_entity.pdbx_description
1 polymer ?
#
loop_
_entity_poly.entity_id
_entity_poly.type
_entity_poly.pdbx_seq_one_letter_code
_entity_poly.pdbx_strand_id
1 'polypeptide(L)' 'MIRHGENGLLGGFFDVDRLTELALQVLDDPPAYRHLGEAGMHMVQENYSLDKMLPRMLDLYERTLNKHRGR' A
#
# COMPACT_ATOMS: atom_id res chain seq x y z
N MET A 1 1.53 2.21 -2.76
CA MET A 1 1.12 1.42 -3.94
C MET A 1 2.04 0.22 -4.02
N ILE A 2 1.50 -0.97 -4.29
CA ILE A 2 2.31 -2.19 -4.41
C ILE A 2 3.19 -2.11 -5.65
N ARG A 3 4.44 -2.56 -5.53
CA ARG A 3 5.46 -2.66 -6.58
C ARG A 3 5.95 -4.11 -6.63
N HIS A 4 5.84 -4.72 -7.81
CA HIS A 4 6.17 -6.12 -8.04
C HIS A 4 7.62 -6.42 -7.63
N GLY A 5 7.83 -7.42 -6.77
CA GLY A 5 9.14 -7.86 -6.31
C GLY A 5 9.77 -6.97 -5.22
N GLU A 6 9.15 -5.85 -4.86
CA GLU A 6 9.68 -4.96 -3.82
C GLU A 6 8.91 -5.07 -2.50
N ASN A 7 7.58 -4.96 -2.57
CA ASN A 7 6.71 -4.94 -1.39
C ASN A 7 5.44 -5.78 -1.59
N GLY A 8 5.50 -6.69 -2.57
CA GLY A 8 4.44 -7.60 -2.95
C GLY A 8 4.71 -8.19 -4.34
N LEU A 9 3.86 -9.11 -4.76
CA LEU A 9 3.90 -9.71 -6.08
C LEU A 9 2.65 -9.27 -6.85
N LEU A 10 2.85 -8.80 -8.07
CA LEU A 10 1.78 -8.43 -8.99
C LEU A 10 1.63 -9.49 -10.08
N GLY A 11 0.39 -9.92 -10.33
CA GLY A 11 -0.01 -10.70 -11.49
C GLY A 11 -1.00 -9.91 -12.37
N GLY A 12 -1.27 -10.42 -13.57
CA GLY A 12 -2.31 -9.85 -14.44
C GLY A 12 -3.70 -9.99 -13.81
N PHE A 13 -4.58 -9.01 -13.98
CA PHE A 13 -5.89 -9.00 -13.33
C PHE A 13 -6.78 -10.21 -13.67
N PHE A 14 -6.69 -10.71 -14.90
CA PHE A 14 -7.42 -11.90 -15.36
C PHE A 14 -6.54 -13.16 -15.45
N ASP A 15 -5.30 -13.07 -14.98
CA ASP A 15 -4.34 -14.17 -15.06
C ASP A 15 -4.35 -14.97 -13.75
N VAL A 16 -5.36 -15.83 -13.63
CA VAL A 16 -5.59 -16.66 -12.44
C VAL A 16 -4.45 -17.66 -12.25
N ASP A 17 -3.95 -18.23 -13.34
CA ASP A 17 -2.84 -19.19 -13.29
C ASP A 17 -1.60 -18.52 -12.69
N ARG A 18 -1.26 -17.31 -13.16
CA ARG A 18 -0.12 -16.57 -12.59
C ARG A 18 -0.32 -16.19 -11.13
N LEU A 19 -1.55 -15.83 -10.74
CA LEU A 19 -1.87 -15.56 -9.34
C LEU A 19 -1.63 -16.81 -8.47
N THR A 20 -2.11 -17.97 -8.92
CA THR A 20 -1.95 -19.24 -8.21
C THR A 20 -0.48 -19.63 -8.10
N GLU A 21 0.30 -19.52 -9.18
CA GLU A 21 1.74 -19.77 -9.16
C GLU A 21 2.47 -18.90 -8.13
N LEU A 22 2.23 -17.58 -8.14
CA LEU A 22 2.88 -16.65 -7.21
C LEU A 22 2.52 -16.97 -5.75
N ALA A 23 1.26 -17.33 -5.48
CA ALA A 23 0.83 -17.71 -4.15
C ALA A 23 1.52 -19.00 -3.68
N LEU A 24 1.59 -20.02 -4.56
CA LEU A 24 2.26 -21.29 -4.25
C LEU A 24 3.76 -21.08 -3.99
N GLN A 25 4.44 -20.28 -4.80
CA GLN A 25 5.87 -19.97 -4.60
C GLN A 25 6.15 -19.38 -3.21
N VAL A 26 5.29 -18.47 -2.73
CA VAL A 26 5.42 -17.89 -1.38
C VAL A 26 5.18 -18.94 -0.29
N LEU A 27 4.21 -19.84 -0.50
CA LEU A 27 3.88 -20.88 0.47
C LEU A 27 4.92 -22.00 0.54
N ASP A 28 5.60 -22.28 -0.57
CA ASP A 28 6.65 -23.30 -0.65
C ASP A 28 7.95 -22.86 0.05
N ASP A 29 8.28 -21.56 0.05
CA ASP A 29 9.43 -21.00 0.78
C ASP A 29 9.11 -19.65 1.46
N PRO A 30 8.32 -19.63 2.55
CA PRO A 30 7.95 -18.39 3.22
C PRO A 30 9.15 -17.52 3.70
N PRO A 31 10.25 -18.11 4.21
CA PRO A 31 11.45 -17.33 4.56
C PRO A 31 12.00 -16.52 3.39
N ALA A 32 12.05 -17.07 2.17
CA ALA A 32 12.55 -16.34 1.00
C ALA A 32 11.74 -15.09 0.68
N TYR A 33 10.44 -15.06 0.99
CA TYR A 33 9.54 -13.95 0.69
C TYR A 33 9.29 -13.01 1.88
N ARG A 34 9.87 -13.26 3.06
CA ARG A 34 9.66 -12.46 4.26
C ARG A 34 9.95 -10.96 4.05
N HIS A 35 10.98 -10.67 3.27
CA HIS A 35 11.38 -9.30 2.92
C HIS A 35 10.26 -8.51 2.23
N LEU A 36 9.39 -9.15 1.44
CA LEU A 36 8.25 -8.48 0.81
C LEU A 36 7.22 -8.02 1.84
N GLY A 37 6.96 -8.84 2.86
CA GLY A 37 6.05 -8.49 3.95
C GLY A 37 6.57 -7.33 4.78
N GLU A 38 7.87 -7.34 5.09
CA GLU A 38 8.54 -6.25 5.82
C GLU A 38 8.51 -4.94 5.02
N ALA A 39 8.84 -4.98 3.74
CA ALA A 39 8.76 -3.83 2.85
C ALA A 39 7.32 -3.32 2.65
N GLY A 40 6.34 -4.23 2.59
CA GLY A 40 4.91 -3.91 2.55
C GLY A 40 4.45 -3.17 3.81
N MET A 41 4.84 -3.66 4.98
CA MET A 41 4.52 -3.00 6.25
C MET A 41 5.15 -1.62 6.36
N HIS A 42 6.43 -1.50 5.99
CA HIS A 42 7.13 -0.21 5.98
C HIS A 42 6.43 0.79 5.04
N MET A 43 6.01 0.36 3.84
CA MET A 43 5.25 1.21 2.93
C MET A 43 3.96 1.74 3.57
N VAL A 44 3.20 0.88 4.27
CA VAL A 44 1.96 1.27 4.95
C VAL A 44 2.22 2.29 6.04
N GLN A 45 3.21 2.03 6.91
CA GLN A 45 3.57 2.92 8.01
C GLN A 45 3.96 4.31 7.50
N GLU A 46 4.76 4.38 6.44
CA GLU A 46 5.27 5.65 5.92
C GLU A 46 4.25 6.48 5.14
N ASN A 47 3.32 5.82 4.44
CA ASN A 47 2.48 6.51 3.44
C ASN A 47 0.99 6.50 3.75
N TYR A 48 0.52 5.53 4.54
CA TYR A 48 -0.91 5.22 4.66
C TYR A 48 -1.39 5.08 6.11
N SER A 49 -0.51 5.25 7.10
CA SER A 49 -0.90 5.23 8.52
C SER A 49 -1.81 6.41 8.87
N LEU A 50 -2.60 6.25 9.93
CA LEU A 50 -3.48 7.31 10.43
C LEU A 50 -2.68 8.57 10.79
N ASP A 51 -1.52 8.41 11.41
CA ASP A 51 -0.63 9.51 11.79
C ASP A 51 -0.18 10.33 10.57
N LYS A 52 -0.02 9.69 9.40
CA LYS A 52 0.36 10.37 8.15
C LYS A 52 -0.85 10.96 7.42
N MET A 53 -2.01 10.30 7.49
CA MET A 53 -3.20 10.66 6.70
C MET A 53 -4.12 11.66 7.39
N LEU A 54 -4.33 11.56 8.71
CA LEU A 54 -5.21 12.47 9.45
C LEU A 54 -4.82 13.95 9.31
N PRO A 55 -3.54 14.35 9.45
CA PRO A 55 -3.14 15.75 9.27
C PRO A 55 -3.46 16.28 7.86
N ARG A 56 -3.33 15.44 6.82
CA ARG A 56 -3.64 15.83 5.43
C ARG A 56 -5.14 16.06 5.22
N MET A 57 -5.98 15.25 5.88
CA MET A 57 -7.43 15.44 5.84
C MET A 57 -7.85 16.71 6.57
N LEU A 58 -7.27 16.97 7.74
CA LEU A 58 -7.52 18.20 8.51
C LEU A 58 -7.10 19.45 7.72
N ASP A 59 -5.90 19.46 7.14
CA ASP A 59 -5.45 20.54 6.26
C ASP A 59 -6.45 20.82 5.12
N LEU A 60 -6.95 19.76 4.47
CA LEU A 60 -7.95 19.89 3.43
C LEU A 60 -9.25 20.54 3.94
N TYR A 61 -9.73 20.14 5.11
CA TYR A 61 -10.93 20.72 5.72
C TYR A 61 -10.72 22.19 6.09
N GLU A 62 -9.61 22.52 6.74
CA GLU A 62 -9.27 23.89 7.13
C GLU A 62 -9.17 24.82 5.92
N ARG A 63 -8.47 24.40 4.87
CA ARG A 63 -8.36 25.14 3.62
C ARG A 63 -9.72 25.39 2.96
N THR A 64 -10.59 24.38 2.98
CA THR A 64 -11.92 24.48 2.36
C THR A 64 -12.81 25.46 3.14
N LEU A 65 -12.85 25.35 4.47
CA LEU A 65 -13.59 26.27 5.33
C LEU A 65 -13.10 27.71 5.21
N ASN A 66 -11.79 27.92 5.17
CA ASN A 66 -11.20 29.25 5.07
C ASN A 66 -11.46 29.91 3.71
N LYS A 67 -11.49 29.12 2.62
CA LYS A 67 -11.81 29.63 1.28
C LYS A 67 -13.26 30.13 1.14
N HIS A 68 -14.19 29.54 1.91
CA HIS A 68 -15.61 29.95 1.91
C HIS A 68 -15.90 31.15 2.82
N ARG A 69 -15.09 31.41 3.86
CA ARG A 69 -15.26 32.58 4.76
C ARG A 69 -14.69 33.89 4.22
N GLY A 70 -13.87 33.83 3.17
CA GLY A 70 -13.28 35.00 2.49
C GLY A 70 -14.04 35.48 1.25
N ARG A 71 -15.25 34.96 1.01
CA ARG A 71 -16.22 35.41 -0.01
C ARG A 71 -17.46 35.94 0.70
#